data_AF-Q08UL8-F1
#
_entry.id   AF-Q08UL8-F1
#
_cell.length_a   1.000
_cell.length_b   1.000
_cell.length_c   1.000
_cell.angle_alpha   90.00
_cell.angle_beta   90.00
_cell.angle_gamma   90.00
#
_symmetry.space_group_name_H-M   'P 1'
#
loop_
_entity.id
_entity.type
_entity.pdbx_description
1 polymer ?
#
loop_
_entity_poly.entity_id
_entity_poly.type
_entity_poly.pdbx_seq_one_letter_code
_entity_poly.pdbx_strand_id
1 'polypeptide(L)' 'MAKAQRRDQVIQRKSRQTKAKVVRAAQKVARPVRRVQVTLGDLIAAAFDTVGDEVKKVAKVVSSPNMTLATGKNIVVVG' A
#
# COMPACT_ATOMS: atom_id res chain seq x y z
N MET A 1 31.14 5.18 -39.71
CA MET A 1 30.49 4.10 -38.92
C MET A 1 30.61 4.25 -37.40
N ALA A 2 31.49 5.10 -36.84
CA ALA A 2 31.70 5.23 -35.38
C ALA A 2 30.59 5.93 -34.56
N LYS A 3 29.65 6.65 -35.20
CA LYS A 3 28.58 7.38 -34.48
C LYS A 3 27.41 6.48 -34.04
N ALA A 4 27.21 5.35 -34.71
CA ALA A 4 26.12 4.41 -34.40
C ALA A 4 26.39 3.63 -33.10
N GLN A 5 27.60 3.07 -32.95
CA GLN A 5 28.01 2.32 -31.74
C GLN A 5 27.93 3.15 -30.44
N ARG A 6 28.19 4.47 -30.51
CA ARG A 6 28.07 5.35 -29.35
C ARG A 6 26.62 5.53 -28.89
N ARG A 7 25.64 5.53 -29.81
CA ARG A 7 24.21 5.65 -29.48
C ARG A 7 23.70 4.38 -28.79
N ASP A 8 24.10 3.21 -29.28
CA ASP A 8 23.69 1.94 -28.69
C ASP A 8 24.22 1.76 -27.25
N GLN A 9 25.45 2.17 -26.99
CA GLN A 9 26.01 2.14 -25.63
C GLN A 9 25.28 3.08 -24.66
N VAL A 10 24.85 4.26 -25.12
CA VAL A 10 24.09 5.21 -24.30
C VAL A 10 22.69 4.67 -24.00
N ILE A 11 22.03 4.01 -24.96
CA ILE A 11 20.73 3.37 -24.78
C ILE A 11 20.83 2.25 -23.74
N GLN A 12 21.87 1.40 -23.82
CA GLN A 12 22.09 0.33 -22.84
C GLN A 12 22.40 0.86 -21.43
N ARG A 13 23.11 1.98 -21.29
CA ARG A 13 23.36 2.59 -19.98
C ARG A 13 22.08 3.19 -19.38
N LYS A 14 21.26 3.88 -20.18
CA LYS A 14 19.97 4.42 -19.71
C LYS A 14 19.01 3.32 -19.26
N SER A 15 18.92 2.21 -20.00
CA SER A 15 18.04 1.10 -19.64
C SER A 15 18.49 0.36 -18.37
N ARG A 16 19.80 0.25 -18.13
CA ARG A 16 20.33 -0.28 -16.85
C ARG A 16 20.04 0.66 -15.68
N GLN A 17 20.15 1.97 -15.87
CA GLN A 17 19.84 2.95 -14.83
C GLN A 17 18.36 2.97 -14.46
N THR A 18 17.45 2.85 -15.44
CA THR A 18 16.01 2.78 -15.15
C THR A 18 15.65 1.49 -14.40
N LYS A 19 16.20 0.34 -14.80
CA LYS A 19 16.03 -0.92 -14.04
C LYS A 19 16.54 -0.80 -12.60
N ALA A 20 17.72 -0.21 -12.39
CA ALA A 20 18.25 0.01 -11.04
C ALA A 20 17.38 0.95 -10.19
N LYS A 21 16.78 1.98 -10.80
CA LYS A 21 15.87 2.90 -10.12
C LYS A 21 14.56 2.21 -9.71
N VAL A 22 14.00 1.35 -10.57
CA VAL A 22 12.80 0.56 -10.26
C VAL A 22 13.08 -0.45 -9.14
N VAL A 23 14.23 -1.13 -9.17
CA VAL A 23 14.62 -2.08 -8.11
C VAL A 23 14.81 -1.37 -6.77
N ARG A 24 15.46 -0.19 -6.75
CA ARG A 24 15.59 0.62 -5.52
C ARG A 24 14.26 1.14 -5.00
N ALA A 25 13.32 1.49 -5.88
CA ALA A 25 11.97 1.87 -5.48
C ALA A 25 11.21 0.70 -4.86
N ALA A 26 11.30 -0.50 -5.45
CA ALA A 26 10.71 -1.72 -4.89
C ALA A 26 11.31 -2.10 -3.52
N GLN A 27 12.62 -1.93 -3.33
CA GLN A 27 13.28 -2.23 -2.05
C GLN A 27 12.87 -1.28 -0.92
N LYS A 28 12.53 -0.01 -1.20
CA LYS A 28 12.03 0.93 -0.16
C LYS A 28 10.62 0.60 0.34
N VAL A 29 9.85 -0.20 -0.40
CA VAL A 29 8.48 -0.60 -0.03
C VAL A 29 8.49 -1.88 0.82
N ALA A 30 9.61 -2.62 0.84
CA ALA A 30 9.80 -3.76 1.74
C ALA A 30 10.13 -3.31 3.16
N ARG A 31 9.30 -2.44 3.76
CA ARG A 31 9.31 -2.27 5.22
C ARG A 31 8.82 -3.60 5.82
N PRO A 32 9.48 -4.12 6.88
CA PRO A 32 8.99 -5.30 7.56
C PRO A 32 7.62 -4.95 8.17
N VAL A 33 6.57 -5.46 7.55
CA VAL A 33 5.22 -5.39 8.11
C VAL A 33 5.25 -6.31 9.32
N ARG A 34 5.46 -5.74 10.51
CA ARG A 34 5.23 -6.46 11.76
C ARG A 34 3.80 -6.95 11.70
N ARG A 35 3.62 -8.27 11.62
CA ARG A 35 2.31 -8.91 11.68
C ARG A 35 1.85 -8.81 13.13
N VAL A 36 1.18 -7.71 13.45
CA VAL A 36 0.47 -7.55 14.70
C VAL A 36 -0.86 -8.25 14.53
N GLN A 37 -1.17 -9.21 15.42
CA GLN A 37 -2.53 -9.71 15.52
C GLN A 37 -3.40 -8.57 16.05
N VAL A 38 -4.26 -8.06 15.19
CA VAL A 38 -5.30 -7.09 15.56
C VAL A 38 -6.64 -7.81 15.57
N THR A 39 -7.42 -7.58 16.61
CA THR A 39 -8.78 -8.07 16.69
C THR A 39 -9.72 -7.11 15.97
N LEU A 40 -10.94 -7.58 15.64
CA LEU A 40 -11.97 -6.69 15.11
C LEU A 40 -12.30 -5.55 16.09
N GLY A 41 -12.24 -5.81 17.41
CA GLY A 41 -12.44 -4.81 18.45
C GLY A 41 -11.42 -3.68 18.36
N ASP A 42 -10.13 -4.02 18.15
CA ASP A 42 -9.07 -3.02 18.00
C ASP A 42 -9.25 -2.15 16.75
N LEU A 43 -9.72 -2.74 15.65
CA LEU A 43 -10.01 -2.02 14.41
C LEU A 43 -11.20 -1.06 14.57
N ILE A 44 -12.22 -1.46 15.33
CA ILE A 44 -13.37 -0.61 15.64
C ILE A 44 -12.94 0.53 16.57
N ALA A 45 -12.19 0.24 17.63
CA ALA A 45 -11.66 1.27 18.54
C ALA A 45 -10.80 2.28 17.78
N ALA A 46 -9.88 1.82 16.93
CA ALA A 46 -9.08 2.70 16.08
C ALA A 46 -9.92 3.52 15.09
N ALA A 47 -11.06 2.98 14.62
CA ALA A 47 -11.99 3.75 13.81
C ALA A 47 -12.63 4.88 14.63
N PHE A 48 -13.08 4.62 15.86
CA PHE A 48 -13.56 5.66 16.77
C PHE A 48 -12.48 6.72 17.05
N ASP A 49 -11.24 6.31 17.30
CA ASP A 49 -10.12 7.24 17.54
C ASP A 49 -9.81 8.13 16.32
N THR A 50 -10.11 7.67 15.10
CA THR A 50 -9.74 8.38 13.85
C THR A 50 -10.84 9.27 13.30
N VAL A 51 -12.11 8.87 13.40
CA VAL A 51 -13.26 9.65 12.89
C VAL A 51 -14.15 10.26 13.98
N GLY A 52 -13.86 9.97 15.26
CA GLY A 52 -14.61 10.43 16.43
C GLY A 52 -15.83 9.56 16.76
N ASP A 53 -16.62 10.01 17.74
CA ASP A 53 -17.73 9.25 18.33
C ASP A 53 -19.01 9.14 17.47
N GLU A 54 -18.96 9.60 16.22
CA GLU A 54 -20.07 9.46 15.30
C GLU A 54 -20.14 8.05 14.72
N VAL A 55 -21.04 7.23 15.29
CA VAL A 55 -21.29 5.84 14.87
C VAL A 55 -21.48 5.70 13.36
N LYS A 56 -22.14 6.66 12.70
CA LYS A 56 -22.35 6.66 11.24
C LYS A 56 -21.03 6.79 10.45
N LYS A 57 -20.09 7.60 10.94
CA LYS A 57 -18.77 7.76 10.30
C LYS A 57 -17.91 6.53 10.55
N VAL A 58 -17.94 6.00 11.76
CA VAL A 58 -17.25 4.75 12.12
C VAL A 58 -17.76 3.60 11.26
N ALA A 59 -19.09 3.46 11.12
CA ALA A 59 -19.70 2.44 10.28
C ALA A 59 -19.18 2.54 8.83
N LYS A 60 -19.03 3.74 8.28
CA LYS A 60 -18.50 3.94 6.92
C LYS A 60 -17.03 3.49 6.79
N VAL A 61 -16.22 3.69 7.82
CA VAL A 61 -14.80 3.27 7.84
C VAL A 61 -14.69 1.76 7.97
N VAL A 62 -15.42 1.17 8.91
CA VAL A 62 -15.36 -0.26 9.23
C VAL A 62 -16.01 -1.12 8.13
N SER A 63 -17.06 -0.63 7.47
CA SER A 63 -17.68 -1.31 6.31
C SER A 63 -17.00 -1.00 4.97
N SER A 64 -15.86 -0.32 4.98
CA SER A 64 -15.18 0.07 3.74
C SER A 64 -14.60 -1.15 3.00
N PRO A 65 -14.50 -1.09 1.65
CA PRO A 65 -13.85 -2.15 0.87
C PRO A 65 -12.40 -2.43 1.32
N ASN A 66 -11.70 -1.40 1.80
CA ASN A 66 -10.34 -1.55 2.33
C ASN A 66 -10.31 -2.42 3.58
N MET A 67 -11.33 -2.32 4.44
CA MET A 67 -11.45 -3.17 5.62
C MET A 67 -11.78 -4.61 5.24
N THR A 68 -12.59 -4.81 4.20
CA THR A 68 -12.84 -6.14 3.63
C THR A 68 -11.56 -6.78 3.10
N LEU A 69 -10.71 -6.00 2.43
CA LEU A 69 -9.40 -6.48 1.96
C LEU A 69 -8.45 -6.79 3.12
N ALA A 70 -8.46 -5.98 4.18
CA ALA A 70 -7.57 -6.16 5.33
C ALA A 70 -7.97 -7.36 6.22
N THR A 71 -9.27 -7.59 6.40
CA THR A 71 -9.80 -8.62 7.31
C THR A 71 -10.23 -9.91 6.60
N GLY A 72 -10.41 -9.86 5.28
CA GLY A 72 -11.01 -10.95 4.50
C GLY A 72 -12.50 -11.15 4.78
N LYS A 73 -13.15 -10.23 5.50
CA LYS A 73 -14.56 -10.31 5.90
C LYS A 73 -15.30 -9.03 5.52
N ASN A 74 -16.52 -9.18 5.03
CA ASN A 74 -17.40 -8.04 4.82
C ASN A 74 -18.04 -7.66 6.17
N ILE A 75 -17.81 -6.43 6.63
CA ILE A 75 -18.34 -5.96 7.92
C ILE A 75 -19.56 -5.08 7.66
N VAL A 76 -20.70 -5.50 8.20
CA VAL A 76 -21.97 -4.76 8.15
C VAL A 76 -22.30 -4.28 9.56
N VAL A 77 -22.46 -2.96 9.72
CA VAL A 77 -22.93 -2.38 10.98
C VAL A 77 -24.45 -2.25 10.89
N VAL A 78 -25.16 -2.92 11.79
CA VAL A 78 -26.63 -2.88 11.89
C VAL A 78 -26.96 -2.08 13.15
N GLY A 79 -27.71 -0.99 13.00
CA GLY A 79 -28.10 -0.08 14.06
C GLY A 79 -29.28 0.77 13.64
#